data_AF-A0A4D4MAA4-F1
#
_entry.id   AF-A0A4D4MAA4-F1
#
_cell.length_a   1.000
_cell.length_b   1.000
_cell.length_c   1.000
_cell.angle_alpha   90.00
_cell.angle_beta   90.00
_cell.angle_gamma   90.00
#
_symmetry.space_group_name_H-M   'P 1'
#
loop_
_entity.id
_entity.type
_entity.pdbx_description
1 polymer ?
#
loop_
_entity_poly.entity_id
_entity_poly.type
_entity_poly.pdbx_seq_one_letter_code
_entity_poly.pdbx_strand_id
1 'polypeptide(L)'
;MSTLGREGEPRRGLVRLPQQGGPPELDGEQRKLYAEITEGPRAAGPQHFALTDTEGRLQGPFNAMLLSPELGRAVQDLGAAVRYRTRLPARVWELAILVVAQAWNSAFERDAHERTGAAVGLTEAELLALREGRDPELPDPGEHAA
;
A
#
# COMPACT_ATOMS: atom_id res chain seq x y z
N MET A 1 31.30 28.50 -21.12
CA MET A 1 30.07 29.01 -20.47
C MET A 1 29.12 27.82 -20.36
N SER A 2 29.21 27.00 -19.31
CA SER A 2 28.50 27.14 -18.00
C SER A 2 26.99 27.23 -18.23
N THR A 3 26.15 26.29 -17.82
CA THR A 3 26.06 25.72 -16.46
C THR A 3 25.72 24.23 -16.45
N LEU A 4 26.58 23.42 -15.81
CA LEU A 4 26.20 22.11 -15.28
C LEU A 4 25.18 22.32 -14.15
N GLY A 5 24.07 21.56 -14.20
CA GLY A 5 23.16 21.41 -13.08
C GLY A 5 23.90 20.80 -11.90
N ARG A 6 23.76 21.44 -10.74
CA ARG A 6 24.51 21.14 -9.53
C ARG A 6 23.99 19.84 -8.91
N GLU A 7 24.71 18.75 -9.12
CA GLU A 7 24.58 17.53 -8.33
C GLU A 7 24.99 17.83 -6.87
N GLY A 8 24.22 17.31 -5.91
CA GLY A 8 24.66 17.23 -4.51
C GLY A 8 23.98 18.12 -3.47
N GLU A 9 22.77 18.63 -3.70
CA GLU A 9 22.00 19.20 -2.59
C GLU A 9 21.25 18.08 -1.85
N PRO A 10 21.52 17.83 -0.55
CA PRO A 10 20.82 16.81 0.20
C PRO A 10 19.34 17.18 0.25
N ARG A 11 18.47 16.31 -0.27
CA ARG A 11 17.02 16.45 -0.08
C ARG A 11 16.77 16.65 1.40
N ARG A 12 16.29 17.85 1.78
CA ARG A 12 15.90 18.22 3.15
C ARG A 12 15.18 17.00 3.74
N GLY A 13 15.80 16.36 4.75
CA GLY A 13 15.42 15.03 5.20
C GLY A 13 13.91 14.94 5.41
N LEU A 14 13.25 14.05 4.67
CA LEU A 14 11.82 13.80 4.82
C LEU A 14 11.58 13.35 6.25
N VAL A 15 11.03 14.24 7.08
CA VAL A 15 10.56 13.89 8.41
C VAL A 15 9.40 12.91 8.23
N ARG A 16 9.52 11.71 8.80
CA ARG A 16 8.42 10.75 8.83
C ARG A 16 7.25 11.38 9.58
N LEU A 17 6.03 11.19 9.08
CA LEU A 17 4.84 11.61 9.80
C LEU A 17 4.82 10.98 11.19
N PRO A 18 4.39 11.70 12.23
CA PRO A 18 4.31 11.15 13.57
C PRO A 18 3.34 9.98 13.58
N GLN A 19 3.72 8.92 14.29
CA GLN A 19 2.83 7.81 14.57
C GLN A 19 1.68 8.33 15.45
N GLN A 20 0.45 8.11 15.03
CA GLN A 20 -0.75 8.39 15.81
C GLN A 20 -0.92 7.32 16.90
N GLY A 21 -1.61 7.69 17.98
CA GLY A 21 -1.89 6.79 19.10
C GLY A 21 -2.80 5.62 18.74
N GLY A 22 -2.99 4.73 19.70
CA GLY A 22 -3.94 3.63 19.60
C GLY A 22 -5.36 4.13 19.88
N PRO A 23 -6.37 3.24 19.85
CA PRO A 23 -7.75 3.63 20.06
C PRO A 23 -7.99 4.50 21.30
N PRO A 24 -7.42 4.24 22.50
CA PRO A 24 -7.66 5.09 23.67
C PRO A 24 -7.26 6.57 23.47
N GLU A 25 -6.23 6.83 22.67
CA GLU A 25 -5.67 8.17 22.46
C GLU A 25 -6.31 8.94 21.28
N LEU A 26 -7.11 8.28 20.44
CA LEU A 26 -7.76 8.91 19.28
C LEU A 26 -8.97 9.77 19.68
N ASP A 27 -9.13 10.91 19.01
CA ASP A 27 -10.34 11.72 19.11
C ASP A 27 -11.56 11.02 18.46
N GLY A 28 -12.72 11.68 18.51
CA GLY A 28 -13.98 11.11 18.00
C GLY A 28 -13.96 10.78 16.51
N GLU A 29 -13.39 11.63 15.66
CA GLU A 29 -13.37 11.43 14.20
C GLU A 29 -12.27 10.46 13.79
N GLN A 30 -11.11 10.55 14.42
CA GLN A 30 -10.02 9.59 14.26
C GLN A 30 -10.47 8.17 14.64
N ARG A 31 -11.18 8.01 15.76
CA ARG A 31 -11.69 6.72 16.22
C ARG A 31 -12.71 6.11 15.27
N LYS A 32 -13.60 6.93 14.69
CA LYS A 32 -14.55 6.47 13.66
C LYS A 32 -13.82 5.97 12.41
N LEU A 33 -12.83 6.73 11.92
CA LEU A 33 -12.03 6.31 10.78
C LEU A 33 -11.21 5.05 11.08
N TYR A 34 -10.61 4.97 12.26
CA TYR A 34 -9.90 3.79 12.72
C TYR A 34 -10.80 2.55 12.61
N ALA A 35 -11.99 2.61 13.20
CA ALA A 35 -12.93 1.49 13.20
C ALA A 35 -13.28 1.05 11.78
N GLU A 36 -13.53 1.99 10.87
CA GLU A 36 -13.84 1.63 9.47
C GLU A 36 -12.69 0.98 8.71
N ILE A 37 -11.46 1.40 8.99
CA ILE A 37 -10.27 0.77 8.42
C ILE A 37 -10.09 -0.65 8.97
N THR A 38 -10.29 -0.86 10.28
CA THR A 38 -9.98 -2.11 10.99
C THR A 38 -11.13 -3.11 11.08
N GLU A 39 -12.37 -2.67 10.87
CA GLU A 39 -13.57 -3.52 10.98
C GLU A 39 -14.31 -3.67 9.64
N GLY A 40 -13.90 -2.90 8.62
CA GLY A 40 -14.48 -2.93 7.29
C GLY A 40 -14.09 -4.18 6.46
N PRO A 41 -14.49 -4.24 5.18
CA PRO A 41 -14.19 -5.35 4.27
C PRO A 41 -12.70 -5.68 4.14
N ARG A 42 -11.82 -4.72 4.47
CA ARG A 42 -10.36 -4.92 4.51
C ARG A 42 -9.94 -5.92 5.58
N ALA A 43 -10.61 -5.92 6.73
CA ALA A 43 -10.37 -6.88 7.80
C ALA A 43 -11.11 -8.22 7.59
N ALA A 44 -12.10 -8.22 6.69
CA ALA A 44 -12.84 -9.42 6.30
C ALA A 44 -12.05 -10.22 5.25
N GLY A 45 -11.09 -11.02 5.69
CA GLY A 45 -10.32 -11.93 4.83
C GLY A 45 -8.92 -12.21 5.34
N PRO A 46 -8.14 -13.05 4.64
CA PRO A 46 -6.75 -13.31 4.99
C PRO A 46 -5.95 -12.01 5.09
N GLN A 47 -5.43 -11.73 6.29
CA GLN A 47 -4.56 -10.58 6.53
C GLN A 47 -3.11 -11.02 6.27
N HIS A 48 -2.62 -10.78 5.06
CA HIS A 48 -1.23 -11.08 4.70
C HIS A 48 -0.24 -10.05 5.26
N PHE A 49 -0.73 -8.93 5.78
CA PHE A 49 0.00 -7.96 6.57
C PHE A 49 -0.87 -7.44 7.72
N ALA A 50 -0.24 -6.98 8.81
CA ALA A 50 -0.97 -6.45 9.95
C ALA A 50 -1.35 -4.97 9.73
N LEU A 51 -2.63 -4.64 9.87
CA LEU A 51 -3.12 -3.25 9.80
C LEU A 51 -2.67 -2.40 10.99
N THR A 52 -2.48 -3.05 12.15
CA THR A 52 -2.10 -2.43 13.42
C THR A 52 -0.86 -3.09 14.00
N ASP A 53 -0.10 -2.36 14.80
CA ASP A 53 0.96 -2.93 15.63
C ASP A 53 0.40 -3.56 16.93
N THR A 54 1.28 -4.01 17.81
CA THR A 54 0.95 -4.65 19.10
C THR A 54 0.24 -3.72 20.08
N GLU A 55 0.37 -2.41 19.88
CA GLU A 55 -0.32 -1.39 20.68
C GLU A 55 -1.60 -0.89 20.00
N GLY A 56 -2.00 -1.52 18.89
CA GLY A 56 -3.22 -1.18 18.15
C GLY A 56 -3.08 0.07 17.28
N ARG A 57 -1.88 0.60 17.06
CA ARG A 57 -1.68 1.79 16.21
C ARG A 57 -1.65 1.39 14.74
N LEU A 58 -2.32 2.17 13.89
CA LEU A 58 -2.38 1.90 12.44
C LEU A 58 -0.99 1.97 11.80
N GLN A 59 -0.67 1.03 10.93
CA GLN A 59 0.60 0.94 10.22
C GLN A 59 0.52 1.54 8.80
N GLY A 60 1.68 1.88 8.24
CA GLY A 60 1.80 2.31 6.84
C GLY A 60 0.95 3.56 6.51
N PRO A 61 0.29 3.60 5.35
CA PRO A 61 -0.47 4.77 4.92
C PRO A 61 -1.68 5.05 5.81
N PHE A 62 -2.22 4.05 6.51
CA PHE A 62 -3.39 4.21 7.39
C PHE A 62 -3.10 5.14 8.57
N ASN A 63 -1.86 5.18 9.07
CA ASN A 63 -1.44 6.15 10.09
C ASN A 63 -1.64 7.60 9.61
N ALA A 64 -1.29 7.87 8.36
CA ALA A 64 -1.39 9.21 7.79
C ALA A 64 -2.84 9.65 7.58
N MET A 65 -3.76 8.70 7.33
CA MET A 65 -5.19 8.97 7.17
C MET A 65 -5.82 9.56 8.43
N LEU A 66 -5.29 9.25 9.62
CA LEU A 66 -5.77 9.79 10.90
C LEU A 66 -5.37 11.26 11.14
N LEU A 67 -4.44 11.83 10.36
CA LEU A 67 -4.08 13.26 10.45
C LEU A 67 -5.19 14.17 9.92
N SER A 68 -5.99 13.67 8.97
CA SER A 68 -7.17 14.34 8.44
C SER A 68 -8.24 13.29 8.19
N PRO A 69 -9.09 12.99 9.20
CA PRO A 69 -10.05 11.89 9.11
C PRO A 69 -11.00 11.97 7.90
N GLU A 70 -11.42 13.18 7.54
CA GLU A 70 -12.29 13.40 6.36
C GLU A 70 -11.59 12.99 5.06
N LEU A 71 -10.33 13.40 4.86
CA LEU A 71 -9.55 13.01 3.69
C LEU A 71 -9.22 11.52 3.73
N GLY A 72 -8.81 11.02 4.89
CA GLY A 72 -8.50 9.61 5.11
C GLY A 72 -9.66 8.70 4.73
N ARG A 73 -10.89 9.10 5.08
CA ARG A 73 -12.11 8.42 4.69
C ARG A 73 -12.32 8.40 3.19
N ALA A 74 -12.24 9.55 2.54
CA ALA A 74 -12.43 9.64 1.09
C ALA A 74 -11.43 8.74 0.33
N VAL A 75 -10.16 8.72 0.78
CA VAL A 75 -9.12 7.85 0.19
C VAL A 75 -9.42 6.38 0.45
N GLN A 76 -9.81 6.02 1.67
CA GLN A 76 -10.15 4.64 2.00
C GLN A 76 -11.37 4.14 1.23
N ASP A 77 -12.40 4.97 1.06
CA ASP A 77 -13.61 4.65 0.30
C ASP A 77 -13.31 4.46 -1.18
N LEU A 78 -12.45 5.30 -1.75
CA LEU A 78 -11.95 5.10 -3.11
C LEU A 78 -11.22 3.76 -3.22
N GLY A 79 -10.30 3.46 -2.30
CA GLY A 79 -9.58 2.19 -2.28
C GLY A 79 -10.51 0.98 -2.14
N ALA A 80 -11.55 1.08 -1.31
CA ALA A 80 -12.55 0.03 -1.15
C ALA A 80 -13.41 -0.13 -2.42
N ALA A 81 -13.79 0.96 -3.08
CA ALA A 81 -14.53 0.91 -4.33
C ALA A 81 -13.70 0.23 -5.43
N VAL A 82 -12.43 0.63 -5.57
CA VAL A 82 -11.50 0.04 -6.54
C VAL A 82 -11.31 -1.46 -6.28
N ARG A 83 -11.09 -1.86 -5.02
CA ARG A 83 -10.78 -3.26 -4.69
C ARG A 83 -12.00 -4.18 -4.70
N TYR A 84 -13.15 -3.72 -4.21
CA TYR A 84 -14.31 -4.60 -3.95
C TYR A 84 -15.47 -4.39 -4.91
N ARG A 85 -15.44 -3.36 -5.76
CA ARG A 85 -16.53 -3.05 -6.71
C ARG A 85 -16.08 -3.14 -8.17
N THR A 86 -14.86 -3.60 -8.42
CA THR A 86 -14.35 -3.94 -9.76
C THR A 86 -14.30 -5.47 -9.92
N ARG A 87 -13.91 -5.96 -11.10
CA ARG A 87 -13.93 -7.40 -11.44
C ARG A 87 -12.58 -7.92 -11.94
N LEU A 88 -11.48 -7.24 -11.64
CA LEU A 88 -10.16 -7.76 -12.03
C LEU A 88 -9.83 -9.03 -11.22
N PRO A 89 -9.20 -10.04 -11.85
CA PRO A 89 -8.68 -11.20 -11.13
C PRO A 89 -7.70 -10.78 -10.03
N ALA A 90 -7.65 -11.55 -8.93
CA ALA A 90 -6.79 -11.24 -7.80
C ALA A 90 -5.30 -11.16 -8.18
N ARG A 91 -4.82 -12.05 -9.06
CA ARG A 91 -3.45 -12.00 -9.60
C ARG A 91 -3.15 -10.70 -10.34
N VAL A 92 -4.06 -10.26 -11.22
CA VAL A 92 -3.94 -8.98 -11.96
C VAL A 92 -3.87 -7.80 -11.00
N TRP A 93 -4.65 -7.82 -9.92
CA TRP A 93 -4.57 -6.79 -8.88
C TRP A 93 -3.20 -6.72 -8.22
N GLU A 94 -2.65 -7.86 -7.81
CA GLU A 94 -1.34 -7.90 -7.14
C GLU A 94 -0.20 -7.52 -8.09
N LEU A 95 -0.27 -7.93 -9.37
CA LEU A 95 0.68 -7.52 -10.40
C LEU A 95 0.71 -5.99 -10.55
N ALA A 96 -0.45 -5.37 -10.79
CA ALA A 96 -0.54 -3.93 -10.94
C ALA A 96 -0.03 -3.17 -9.70
N ILE A 97 -0.35 -3.65 -8.50
CA ILE A 97 0.12 -3.03 -7.25
C ILE A 97 1.64 -3.16 -7.11
N LEU A 98 2.22 -4.33 -7.38
CA LEU A 98 3.66 -4.57 -7.27
C LEU A 98 4.46 -3.79 -8.32
N VAL A 99 3.94 -3.63 -9.54
CA VAL A 99 4.53 -2.77 -10.58
C VAL A 99 4.59 -1.32 -10.08
N VAL A 100 3.48 -0.79 -9.56
CA VAL A 100 3.44 0.57 -9.00
C VAL A 100 4.37 0.69 -7.78
N ALA A 101 4.39 -0.31 -6.90
CA ALA A 101 5.26 -0.34 -5.73
C ALA A 101 6.75 -0.32 -6.12
N GLN A 102 7.14 -1.01 -7.20
CA GLN A 102 8.49 -0.95 -7.74
C GLN A 102 8.78 0.43 -8.34
N ALA A 103 7.89 0.95 -9.19
CA ALA A 103 8.08 2.21 -9.90
C ALA A 103 8.26 3.41 -8.94
N TRP A 104 7.56 3.39 -7.80
CA TRP A 104 7.65 4.42 -6.76
C TRP A 104 8.59 4.08 -5.61
N ASN A 105 9.31 2.95 -5.69
CA ASN A 105 10.15 2.41 -4.63
C ASN A 105 9.44 2.37 -3.26
N SER A 106 8.17 1.95 -3.24
CA SER A 106 7.35 1.86 -2.03
C SER A 106 7.67 0.58 -1.26
N ALA A 107 8.43 0.71 -0.18
CA ALA A 107 8.79 -0.43 0.68
C ALA A 107 7.57 -1.05 1.37
N PHE A 108 6.61 -0.22 1.81
CA PHE A 108 5.40 -0.69 2.47
C PHE A 108 4.53 -1.52 1.54
N GLU A 109 4.19 -0.97 0.36
CA GLU A 109 3.33 -1.68 -0.60
C GLU A 109 3.99 -2.98 -1.05
N ARG A 110 5.31 -2.98 -1.26
CA ARG A 110 6.06 -4.18 -1.63
C ARG A 110 5.98 -5.27 -0.56
N ASP A 111 6.27 -4.97 0.70
CA ASP A 111 6.21 -5.97 1.79
C ASP A 111 4.78 -6.52 1.97
N ALA A 112 3.77 -5.66 1.90
CA ALA A 112 2.37 -6.04 2.07
C ALA A 112 1.87 -6.92 0.90
N HIS A 113 2.24 -6.57 -0.33
CA HIS A 113 1.68 -7.18 -1.53
C HIS A 113 2.51 -8.34 -2.09
N GLU A 114 3.78 -8.52 -1.74
CA GLU A 114 4.50 -9.74 -2.11
C GLU A 114 3.90 -10.98 -1.41
N ARG A 115 3.50 -10.84 -0.14
CA ARG A 115 2.83 -11.92 0.61
C ARG A 115 1.43 -12.23 0.06
N THR A 116 0.68 -11.18 -0.29
CA THR A 116 -0.65 -11.32 -0.89
C THR A 116 -0.55 -11.92 -2.29
N GLY A 117 0.40 -11.45 -3.08
CA GLY A 117 0.78 -11.97 -4.39
C GLY A 117 1.09 -13.46 -4.36
N ALA A 118 1.96 -13.90 -3.44
CA ALA A 118 2.27 -15.31 -3.24
C ALA A 118 1.01 -16.15 -2.90
N ALA A 119 0.13 -15.62 -2.04
CA ALA A 119 -1.10 -16.30 -1.66
C ALA A 119 -2.11 -16.46 -2.81
N VAL A 120 -2.09 -15.57 -3.80
CA VAL A 120 -2.90 -15.68 -5.04
C VAL A 120 -2.15 -16.39 -6.17
N GLY A 121 -0.97 -16.93 -5.89
CA GLY A 121 -0.22 -17.84 -6.75
C GLY A 121 0.92 -17.20 -7.55
N LEU A 122 1.30 -15.95 -7.29
CA LEU A 122 2.53 -15.40 -7.90
C LEU A 122 3.73 -16.23 -7.44
N THR A 123 4.56 -16.64 -8.40
CA THR A 123 5.75 -17.43 -8.14
C THR A 123 6.88 -16.56 -7.60
N GLU A 124 7.84 -17.16 -6.91
CA GLU A 124 9.05 -16.47 -6.47
C GLU A 124 9.81 -15.80 -7.63
N ALA A 125 9.82 -16.42 -8.81
CA ALA A 125 10.47 -15.87 -9.99
C ALA A 125 9.75 -14.61 -10.51
N GLU A 126 8.41 -14.63 -10.56
CA GLU A 126 7.58 -13.49 -10.94
C GLU A 126 7.75 -12.34 -9.92
N LEU A 127 7.69 -12.64 -8.62
CA LEU A 127 7.88 -11.64 -7.56
C LEU A 127 9.28 -11.01 -7.61
N LEU A 128 10.32 -11.80 -7.87
CA LEU A 128 11.68 -11.29 -8.04
C LEU A 128 11.80 -10.37 -9.27
N ALA A 129 11.22 -10.76 -10.40
CA ALA A 129 11.20 -9.93 -11.61
C ALA A 129 10.51 -8.59 -11.36
N LEU A 130 9.33 -8.61 -10.73
CA LEU A 130 8.59 -7.40 -10.36
C LEU A 130 9.38 -6.51 -9.40
N ARG A 131 10.03 -7.09 -8.39
CA ARG A 131 10.88 -6.35 -7.43
C ARG A 131 12.05 -5.65 -8.12
N GLU A 132 12.63 -6.28 -9.13
CA GLU A 132 13.76 -5.76 -9.91
C GLU A 132 13.33 -4.84 -11.07
N GLY A 133 12.03 -4.71 -11.34
CA GLY A 133 11.50 -3.94 -12.46
C GLY A 133 11.76 -4.58 -13.83
N ARG A 134 11.87 -5.92 -13.87
CA ARG A 134 12.01 -6.71 -15.09
C ARG A 134 10.66 -7.28 -15.51
N ASP A 135 10.55 -7.66 -16.78
CA ASP A 135 9.40 -8.40 -17.28
C ASP A 135 9.31 -9.78 -16.58
N PRO A 136 8.19 -10.12 -15.92
CA PRO A 136 7.96 -11.44 -15.33
C PRO A 136 7.66 -12.55 -16.35
N GLU A 137 7.58 -12.25 -17.65
CA GLU A 137 7.32 -13.19 -18.75
C GLU A 137 6.00 -13.97 -18.57
N LEU A 138 4.96 -13.24 -18.16
CA LEU A 138 3.65 -13.82 -17.86
C LEU A 138 2.99 -14.36 -19.14
N PRO A 139 2.54 -15.63 -19.16
CA PRO A 139 1.96 -16.25 -20.34
C PRO A 139 0.53 -15.79 -20.62
N ASP A 140 -0.21 -15.34 -19.59
CA ASP A 140 -1.56 -14.81 -19.76
C ASP A 140 -1.48 -13.34 -20.22
N PRO A 141 -2.08 -12.97 -21.37
CA PRO A 141 -2.02 -11.60 -21.87
C PRO A 141 -2.70 -10.55 -20.98
N GLY A 142 -3.70 -10.95 -20.20
CA GLY A 142 -4.39 -10.05 -19.27
C GLY A 142 -3.53 -9.73 -18.05
N GLU A 143 -2.80 -10.72 -17.54
CA GLU A 143 -1.78 -10.55 -16.50
C GLU A 143 -0.56 -9.77 -17.03
N HIS A 144 -0.12 -10.02 -18.26
CA HIS A 144 1.01 -9.30 -18.87
C HIS A 144 0.71 -7.81 -19.12
N ALA A 145 -0.55 -7.46 -19.37
CA ALA A 145 -0.97 -6.08 -19.61
C ALA A 145 -1.18 -5.24 -18.34
N ALA A 146 -1.07 -5.83 -17.14
CA ALA A 146 -1.28 -5.18 -15.84
C ALA A 146 -0.12 -4.24 -15.48
#